data_AF-A0A4P1S1C0-F1
#
_entry.id   AF-A0A4P1S1C0-F1
#
_cell.length_a   1.000
_cell.length_b   1.000
_cell.length_c   1.000
_cell.angle_alpha   90.00
_cell.angle_beta   90.00
_cell.angle_gamma   90.00
#
_symmetry.space_group_name_H-M   'P 1'
#
loop_
_entity.id
_entity.type
_entity.pdbx_description
1 polymer ?
#
loop_
_entity_poly.entity_id
_entity_poly.type
_entity_poly.pdbx_seq_one_letter_code
_entity_poly.pdbx_strand_id
1 'polypeptide(L)'
;MALIQSLTKLLIARIDEYLDAISEGMIVFQKGLQNYLDNKTDEFEERIALVDQYESRADKLRREIENQLYSHSLIPEMRGDVLGLLEHLDDIIDVAKETLTQFSIEVPDIPMELTEDFASLGNSSVQAGQELVSASRAFFRELSRVKDHIHKVYFFEKETDRIATTLRMKIFRRDMKLSRKMHLRDVAVNVAKISDEAENVADRLSIYTIKRSI
;
A
#
# COMPACT_ATOMS: atom_id res chain seq x y z
N MET A 1 -12.53 29.59 -18.00
CA MET A 1 -11.35 29.56 -17.10
C MET A 1 -11.74 29.22 -15.65
N ALA A 2 -12.64 29.97 -15.01
CA ALA A 2 -13.07 29.70 -13.62
C ALA A 2 -13.78 28.34 -13.42
N LEU A 3 -14.61 27.90 -14.37
CA LEU A 3 -15.28 26.58 -14.31
C LEU A 3 -14.28 25.42 -14.33
N ILE A 4 -13.28 25.48 -15.20
CA ILE A 4 -12.24 24.45 -15.32
C ILE A 4 -11.40 24.40 -14.03
N GLN A 5 -11.02 25.56 -13.48
CA GLN A 5 -10.31 25.61 -12.19
C GLN A 5 -11.14 25.02 -11.03
N SER A 6 -12.45 25.22 -11.04
CA SER A 6 -13.36 24.62 -10.06
C SER A 6 -13.42 23.10 -10.20
N LEU A 7 -13.50 22.58 -11.43
CA LEU A 7 -13.50 21.15 -11.71
C LEU A 7 -12.16 20.48 -11.36
N THR A 8 -11.03 21.13 -11.62
CA THR A 8 -9.71 20.64 -11.21
C THR A 8 -9.59 20.54 -9.68
N LYS A 9 -10.13 21.52 -8.93
CA LYS A 9 -10.14 21.45 -7.46
C LYS A 9 -10.99 20.27 -6.95
N LEU A 10 -12.14 20.04 -7.56
CA LEU A 10 -13.01 18.91 -7.21
C LEU A 10 -12.31 17.57 -7.51
N LEU A 11 -11.63 17.46 -8.65
CA LEU A 11 -10.84 16.30 -9.01
C LEU A 11 -9.74 16.01 -7.98
N ILE A 12 -8.96 17.02 -7.58
CA ILE A 12 -7.91 16.87 -6.57
C ILE A 12 -8.52 16.42 -5.23
N ALA A 13 -9.66 16.98 -4.82
CA ALA A 13 -10.34 16.56 -3.60
C ALA A 13 -10.79 15.08 -3.66
N ARG A 14 -11.26 14.59 -4.81
CA ARG A 14 -11.58 13.17 -5.00
C ARG A 14 -10.34 12.29 -4.95
N ILE A 15 -9.22 12.74 -5.51
CA ILE A 15 -7.94 12.05 -5.40
C ILE A 15 -7.49 11.99 -3.94
N ASP A 16 -7.68 13.05 -3.15
CA ASP A 16 -7.37 13.01 -1.72
C ASP A 16 -8.25 11.97 -1.00
N GLU A 17 -9.56 11.92 -1.26
CA GLU A 17 -10.45 10.88 -0.70
C GLU A 17 -10.01 9.46 -1.08
N TYR A 18 -9.52 9.26 -2.30
CA TYR A 18 -8.98 7.99 -2.79
C TYR A 18 -7.71 7.61 -2.03
N LEU A 19 -6.77 8.54 -1.91
CA LEU A 19 -5.53 8.36 -1.15
C LEU A 19 -5.78 8.13 0.35
N ASP A 20 -6.81 8.76 0.91
CA ASP A 20 -7.23 8.53 2.29
C ASP A 20 -7.75 7.10 2.47
N ALA A 21 -8.56 6.58 1.54
CA ALA A 21 -9.05 5.20 1.60
C ALA A 21 -7.89 4.17 1.57
N ILE A 22 -6.87 4.39 0.73
CA ILE A 22 -5.67 3.54 0.69
C ILE A 22 -4.90 3.63 2.01
N SER A 23 -4.66 4.85 2.52
CA SER A 23 -3.96 5.07 3.79
C SER A 23 -4.68 4.41 4.96
N GLU A 24 -5.99 4.57 5.06
CA GLU A 24 -6.83 3.97 6.09
C GLU A 24 -6.84 2.44 5.98
N GLY A 25 -6.95 1.89 4.76
CA GLY A 25 -6.85 0.46 4.50
C GLY A 25 -5.54 -0.15 4.99
N MET A 26 -4.40 0.51 4.76
CA MET A 26 -3.10 0.05 5.27
C MET A 26 -3.01 0.10 6.81
N ILE A 27 -3.63 1.09 7.46
CA ILE A 27 -3.67 1.16 8.94
C ILE A 27 -4.53 0.01 9.49
N VAL A 28 -5.66 -0.30 8.83
CA VAL A 28 -6.50 -1.45 9.20
C VAL A 28 -5.75 -2.76 8.96
N PHE A 29 -5.01 -2.89 7.86
CA PHE A 29 -4.13 -4.03 7.59
C PHE A 29 -3.14 -4.27 8.73
N GLN A 30 -2.43 -3.22 9.16
CA GLN A 30 -1.46 -3.32 10.27
C GLN A 30 -2.12 -3.85 11.55
N LYS A 31 -3.31 -3.33 11.88
CA LYS A 31 -4.10 -3.78 13.03
C LYS A 31 -4.60 -5.22 12.86
N GLY A 32 -5.02 -5.60 11.66
CA GLY A 32 -5.42 -6.96 11.32
C GLY A 32 -4.29 -7.95 11.54
N LEU A 33 -3.10 -7.66 10.99
CA LEU A 33 -1.91 -8.48 11.22
C LEU A 33 -1.59 -8.61 12.71
N GLN A 34 -1.64 -7.50 13.47
CA GLN A 34 -1.40 -7.55 14.91
C GLN A 34 -2.46 -8.39 15.64
N ASN A 35 -3.74 -8.25 15.30
CA ASN A 35 -4.81 -9.05 15.89
C ASN A 35 -4.62 -10.54 15.63
N TYR A 36 -4.21 -10.93 14.42
CA TYR A 36 -3.88 -12.31 14.10
C TYR A 36 -2.74 -12.83 14.99
N LEU A 37 -1.65 -12.06 15.08
CA LEU A 37 -0.47 -12.40 15.88
C LEU A 37 -0.77 -12.49 17.39
N ASP A 38 -1.76 -11.72 17.88
CA ASP A 38 -2.24 -11.72 19.25
C ASP A 38 -3.29 -12.81 19.53
N ASN A 39 -3.69 -13.61 18.53
CA ASN A 39 -4.80 -14.59 18.59
C ASN A 39 -6.17 -13.95 18.91
N LYS A 40 -6.40 -12.72 18.45
CA LYS A 40 -7.67 -11.99 18.53
C LYS A 40 -8.50 -12.23 17.27
N THR A 41 -9.06 -13.44 17.15
CA THR A 41 -9.69 -13.91 15.90
C THR A 41 -10.89 -13.06 15.49
N ASP A 42 -11.78 -12.70 16.43
CA ASP A 42 -12.97 -11.91 16.11
C ASP A 42 -12.57 -10.52 15.60
N GLU A 43 -11.65 -9.85 16.30
CA GLU A 43 -11.14 -8.55 15.86
C GLU A 43 -10.29 -8.65 14.59
N PHE A 44 -9.70 -9.81 14.27
CA PHE A 44 -8.99 -10.04 13.01
C PHE A 44 -9.97 -10.10 11.83
N GLU A 45 -11.05 -10.88 11.96
CA GLU A 45 -12.10 -10.99 10.94
C GLU A 45 -12.82 -9.64 10.71
N GLU A 46 -13.05 -8.86 11.77
CA GLU A 46 -13.54 -7.48 11.62
C GLU A 46 -12.59 -6.61 10.80
N ARG A 47 -11.28 -6.77 10.95
CA ARG A 47 -10.29 -5.99 10.19
C ARG A 47 -10.26 -6.40 8.71
N ILE A 48 -10.45 -7.67 8.40
CA ILE A 48 -10.61 -8.12 7.00
C ILE A 48 -11.80 -7.43 6.35
N ALA A 49 -12.96 -7.46 7.01
CA ALA A 49 -14.17 -6.82 6.49
C ALA A 49 -14.01 -5.29 6.32
N LEU A 50 -13.23 -4.64 7.20
CA LEU A 50 -12.92 -3.22 7.08
C LEU A 50 -11.93 -2.93 5.94
N VAL A 51 -10.88 -3.73 5.74
CA VAL A 51 -9.97 -3.56 4.60
C VAL A 51 -10.72 -3.72 3.28
N ASP A 52 -11.61 -4.70 3.18
CA ASP A 52 -12.47 -4.91 2.00
C ASP A 52 -13.37 -3.69 1.70
N GLN A 53 -13.91 -3.05 2.75
CA GLN A 53 -14.67 -1.80 2.59
C GLN A 53 -13.81 -0.64 2.08
N TYR A 54 -12.58 -0.52 2.56
CA TYR A 54 -11.65 0.53 2.11
C TYR A 54 -11.19 0.29 0.67
N GLU A 55 -10.90 -0.95 0.29
CA GLU A 55 -10.55 -1.34 -1.09
C GLU A 55 -11.72 -1.02 -2.04
N SER A 56 -12.92 -1.50 -1.72
CA SER A 56 -14.12 -1.21 -2.52
C SER A 56 -14.39 0.30 -2.66
N ARG A 57 -14.10 1.09 -1.62
CA ARG A 57 -14.20 2.55 -1.66
C ARG A 57 -13.12 3.15 -2.57
N ALA A 58 -11.88 2.66 -2.50
CA ALA A 58 -10.77 3.11 -3.33
C ALA A 58 -11.05 2.83 -4.81
N ASP A 59 -11.43 1.61 -5.18
CA ASP A 59 -11.77 1.23 -6.57
C ASP A 59 -12.93 2.09 -7.11
N LYS A 60 -13.97 2.32 -6.31
CA LYS A 60 -15.07 3.21 -6.70
C LYS A 60 -14.59 4.64 -6.98
N LEU A 61 -13.78 5.20 -6.07
CA LEU A 61 -13.24 6.56 -6.23
C LEU A 61 -12.32 6.64 -7.45
N ARG A 62 -11.45 5.64 -7.66
CA ARG A 62 -10.60 5.53 -8.86
C ARG A 62 -11.45 5.63 -10.13
N ARG A 63 -12.47 4.78 -10.28
CA ARG A 63 -13.36 4.79 -11.46
C ARG A 63 -14.09 6.14 -11.63
N GLU A 64 -14.51 6.77 -10.55
CA GLU A 64 -15.12 8.11 -10.62
C GLU A 64 -14.13 9.17 -11.12
N ILE A 65 -12.88 9.14 -10.64
CA ILE A 65 -11.79 10.04 -11.06
C ILE A 65 -11.46 9.82 -12.53
N GLU A 66 -11.32 8.58 -12.98
CA GLU A 66 -11.08 8.22 -14.38
C GLU A 66 -12.18 8.77 -15.30
N ASN A 67 -13.45 8.54 -14.95
CA ASN A 67 -14.59 9.05 -15.69
C ASN A 67 -14.60 10.58 -15.80
N GLN A 68 -14.22 11.28 -14.73
CA GLN A 68 -14.10 12.74 -14.73
C GLN A 68 -12.97 13.22 -15.64
N LEU A 69 -11.82 12.56 -15.62
CA LEU A 69 -10.68 12.85 -16.50
C LEU A 69 -11.05 12.71 -17.98
N TYR A 70 -11.81 11.68 -18.35
CA TYR A 70 -12.30 11.48 -19.72
C TYR A 70 -13.35 12.52 -20.12
N SER A 71 -14.36 12.75 -19.27
CA SER A 71 -15.55 13.53 -19.64
C SER A 71 -15.29 15.04 -19.75
N HIS A 72 -14.37 15.58 -18.95
CA HIS A 72 -14.15 17.03 -18.83
C HIS A 72 -12.83 17.50 -19.45
N SER A 73 -12.10 16.62 -20.13
CA SER A 73 -10.76 16.87 -20.67
C SER A 73 -9.80 17.52 -19.68
N LEU A 74 -9.90 17.14 -18.39
CA LEU A 74 -9.06 17.67 -17.34
C LEU A 74 -7.63 17.15 -17.49
N ILE A 75 -6.66 18.02 -17.17
CA ILE A 75 -5.21 17.71 -17.14
C ILE A 75 -4.74 16.96 -18.40
N PRO A 76 -5.00 17.47 -19.62
CA PRO A 76 -4.79 16.73 -20.85
C PRO A 76 -3.33 16.28 -21.06
N GLU A 77 -2.37 17.10 -20.65
CA GLU A 77 -0.93 16.84 -20.83
C GLU A 77 -0.41 15.72 -19.92
N MET A 78 -1.04 15.49 -18.77
CA MET A 78 -0.59 14.49 -17.79
C MET A 78 -1.59 13.35 -17.60
N ARG A 79 -2.65 13.28 -18.40
CA ARG A 79 -3.74 12.32 -18.20
C ARG A 79 -3.25 10.89 -18.14
N GLY A 80 -2.37 10.49 -19.05
CA GLY A 80 -1.80 9.13 -19.07
C GLY A 80 -0.98 8.82 -17.81
N ASP A 81 -0.15 9.77 -17.37
CA ASP A 81 0.66 9.60 -16.16
C ASP A 81 -0.22 9.56 -14.89
N VAL A 82 -1.29 10.37 -14.82
CA VAL A 82 -2.25 10.35 -13.70
C VAL A 82 -3.04 9.05 -13.66
N LEU A 83 -3.55 8.58 -14.80
CA LEU A 83 -4.28 7.31 -14.87
C LEU A 83 -3.38 6.14 -14.45
N GLY A 84 -2.15 6.06 -14.96
CA GLY A 84 -1.19 5.03 -14.56
C GLY A 84 -0.81 5.12 -13.08
N LEU A 85 -0.69 6.32 -12.52
CA LEU A 85 -0.47 6.49 -11.08
C LEU A 85 -1.64 5.95 -10.25
N LEU A 86 -2.88 6.26 -10.65
CA LEU A 86 -4.06 5.79 -9.93
C LEU A 86 -4.21 4.26 -9.99
N GLU A 87 -3.97 3.66 -11.15
CA GLU A 87 -3.98 2.21 -11.34
C GLU A 87 -3.00 1.52 -10.38
N HIS A 88 -1.74 1.97 -10.34
CA HIS A 88 -0.74 1.34 -9.48
C HIS A 88 -0.89 1.65 -7.99
N LEU A 89 -1.52 2.77 -7.62
CA LEU A 89 -1.83 3.04 -6.22
C LEU A 89 -2.87 2.07 -5.65
N ASP A 90 -3.75 1.52 -6.50
CA ASP A 90 -4.80 0.58 -6.11
C ASP A 90 -4.20 -0.77 -5.69
N ASP A 91 -3.13 -1.19 -6.38
CA ASP A 91 -2.37 -2.42 -6.09
C ASP A 91 -1.96 -2.51 -4.59
N ILE A 92 -1.72 -1.36 -3.93
CA ILE A 92 -1.32 -1.31 -2.52
C ILE A 92 -2.41 -1.84 -1.59
N ILE A 93 -3.66 -1.38 -1.78
CA ILE A 93 -4.77 -1.78 -0.92
C ILE A 93 -5.29 -3.17 -1.30
N ASP A 94 -5.16 -3.55 -2.57
CA ASP A 94 -5.42 -4.92 -3.03
C ASP A 94 -4.50 -5.92 -2.35
N VAL A 95 -3.19 -5.67 -2.33
CA VAL A 95 -2.22 -6.53 -1.62
C VAL A 95 -2.54 -6.63 -0.13
N ALA A 96 -2.96 -5.52 0.50
CA ALA A 96 -3.35 -5.52 1.91
C ALA A 96 -4.57 -6.44 2.16
N LYS A 97 -5.59 -6.34 1.31
CA LYS A 97 -6.80 -7.19 1.37
C LYS A 97 -6.46 -8.65 1.12
N GLU A 98 -5.73 -8.95 0.04
CA GLU A 98 -5.32 -10.30 -0.34
C GLU A 98 -4.54 -10.97 0.78
N THR A 99 -3.60 -10.24 1.39
CA THR A 99 -2.75 -10.76 2.46
C THR A 99 -3.58 -11.14 3.69
N LEU A 100 -4.46 -10.27 4.22
CA LEU A 100 -5.28 -10.66 5.38
C LEU A 100 -6.26 -11.79 5.04
N THR A 101 -6.83 -11.78 3.84
CA THR A 101 -7.73 -12.85 3.37
C THR A 101 -6.99 -14.20 3.36
N GLN A 102 -5.75 -14.22 2.88
CA GLN A 102 -4.92 -15.41 2.88
C GLN A 102 -4.60 -15.89 4.31
N PHE A 103 -4.35 -14.98 5.25
CA PHE A 103 -4.18 -15.35 6.66
C PHE A 103 -5.43 -16.02 7.24
N SER A 104 -6.63 -15.53 6.90
CA SER A 104 -7.90 -16.15 7.33
C SER A 104 -8.12 -17.54 6.72
N ILE A 105 -7.74 -17.72 5.45
CA ILE A 105 -7.89 -19.01 4.75
C ILE A 105 -6.87 -20.04 5.22
N GLU A 106 -5.60 -19.65 5.29
CA GLU A 106 -4.49 -20.59 5.50
C GLU A 106 -4.16 -20.80 6.97
N VAL A 107 -4.58 -19.89 7.85
CA VAL A 107 -4.34 -19.90 9.30
C VAL A 107 -2.88 -20.29 9.62
N PRO A 108 -1.89 -19.50 9.17
CA PRO A 108 -0.49 -19.83 9.35
C PRO A 108 -0.09 -20.01 10.82
N ASP A 109 0.51 -21.17 11.13
CA ASP A 109 1.05 -21.50 12.45
C ASP A 109 2.40 -20.78 12.68
N ILE A 110 2.32 -19.52 13.07
CA ILE A 110 3.46 -18.64 13.36
C ILE A 110 3.98 -18.92 14.79
N PRO A 111 5.22 -19.42 14.95
CA PRO A 111 5.84 -19.56 16.27
C PRO A 111 5.93 -18.23 17.00
N MET A 112 5.66 -18.23 18.30
CA MET A 112 5.69 -17.04 19.17
C MET A 112 7.00 -16.23 19.06
N GLU A 113 8.14 -16.89 18.84
CA GLU A 113 9.41 -16.18 18.71
C GLU A 113 9.61 -15.48 17.35
N LEU A 114 8.71 -15.71 16.38
CA LEU A 114 8.69 -15.00 15.10
C LEU A 114 7.62 -13.90 15.07
N THR A 115 6.75 -13.82 16.08
CA THR A 115 5.65 -12.84 16.14
C THR A 115 6.14 -11.40 16.01
N GLU A 116 7.19 -11.03 16.76
CA GLU A 116 7.76 -9.68 16.70
C GLU A 116 8.40 -9.37 15.33
N ASP A 117 9.00 -10.38 14.68
CA ASP A 117 9.56 -10.23 13.34
C ASP A 117 8.46 -9.95 12.30
N PHE A 118 7.34 -10.68 12.36
CA PHE A 118 6.18 -10.45 11.49
C PHE A 118 5.50 -9.10 11.75
N ALA A 119 5.34 -8.71 13.02
CA ALA A 119 4.80 -7.41 13.38
C ALA A 119 5.69 -6.26 12.86
N SER A 120 7.01 -6.40 13.01
CA SER A 120 7.99 -5.43 12.50
C SER A 120 7.97 -5.36 10.98
N LEU A 121 7.85 -6.51 10.30
CA LEU A 121 7.76 -6.58 8.85
C LEU A 121 6.52 -5.85 8.32
N GLY A 122 5.35 -6.12 8.90
CA GLY A 122 4.12 -5.44 8.53
C GLY A 122 4.16 -3.94 8.82
N ASN A 123 4.74 -3.54 9.95
CA ASN A 123 4.91 -2.12 10.28
C ASN A 123 5.79 -1.38 9.26
N SER A 124 6.96 -1.93 8.92
CA SER A 124 7.87 -1.32 7.95
C SER A 124 7.23 -1.25 6.55
N SER A 125 6.54 -2.32 6.14
CA SER A 125 5.85 -2.37 4.85
C SER A 125 4.73 -1.32 4.75
N VAL A 126 3.95 -1.15 5.82
CA VAL A 126 2.91 -0.11 5.89
C VAL A 126 3.53 1.29 5.86
N GLN A 127 4.66 1.52 6.52
CA GLN A 127 5.33 2.83 6.48
C GLN A 127 5.78 3.23 5.07
N ALA A 128 6.27 2.27 4.26
CA ALA A 128 6.57 2.51 2.85
C ALA A 128 5.32 2.98 2.08
N GLY A 129 4.20 2.28 2.23
CA GLY A 129 2.93 2.66 1.58
C GLY A 129 2.36 4.01 2.06
N GLN A 130 2.50 4.35 3.35
CA GLN A 130 2.06 5.65 3.88
C GLN A 130 2.87 6.83 3.31
N GLU A 131 4.19 6.64 3.16
CA GLU A 131 5.04 7.66 2.53
C GLU A 131 4.77 7.75 1.03
N LEU A 132 4.41 6.65 0.34
CA LEU A 132 3.93 6.69 -1.03
C LEU A 132 2.64 7.51 -1.15
N VAL A 133 1.66 7.29 -0.27
CA VAL A 133 0.43 8.10 -0.25
C VAL A 133 0.76 9.59 -0.05
N SER A 134 1.75 9.89 0.80
CA SER A 134 2.21 11.27 1.02
C SER A 134 2.89 11.85 -0.22
N ALA A 135 3.72 11.08 -0.91
CA ALA A 135 4.35 11.46 -2.17
C ALA A 135 3.31 11.74 -3.27
N SER A 136 2.33 10.85 -3.42
CA SER A 136 1.23 10.98 -4.37
C SER A 136 0.38 12.22 -4.10
N ARG A 137 0.07 12.49 -2.83
CA ARG A 137 -0.62 13.72 -2.44
C ARG A 137 0.20 14.97 -2.76
N ALA A 138 1.50 14.95 -2.48
CA ALA A 138 2.42 16.03 -2.83
C ALA A 138 2.50 16.24 -4.34
N PHE A 139 2.41 15.19 -5.17
CA PHE A 139 2.40 15.33 -6.61
C PHE A 139 1.24 16.21 -7.08
N PHE A 140 0.04 16.07 -6.52
CA PHE A 140 -1.10 16.91 -6.91
C PHE A 140 -1.10 18.32 -6.31
N ARG A 141 -0.40 18.55 -5.19
CA ARG A 141 -0.48 19.80 -4.40
C ARG A 141 0.81 20.61 -4.30
N GLU A 142 1.95 19.96 -4.08
CA GLU A 142 3.23 20.59 -3.76
C GLU A 142 4.41 19.73 -4.28
N LEU A 143 4.75 19.90 -5.57
CA LEU A 143 5.73 19.07 -6.27
C LEU A 143 7.12 19.02 -5.60
N SER A 144 7.54 20.10 -4.95
CA SER A 144 8.83 20.18 -4.26
C SER A 144 8.99 19.12 -3.16
N ARG A 145 7.89 18.65 -2.57
CA ARG A 145 7.90 17.65 -1.48
C ARG A 145 7.84 16.21 -1.95
N VAL A 146 7.59 15.96 -3.24
CA VAL A 146 7.46 14.59 -3.76
C VAL A 146 8.76 13.81 -3.53
N LYS A 147 9.92 14.42 -3.78
CA LYS A 147 11.23 13.78 -3.59
C LYS A 147 11.51 13.42 -2.13
N ASP A 148 11.06 14.26 -1.19
CA ASP A 148 11.26 14.01 0.24
C ASP A 148 10.52 12.76 0.70
N HIS A 149 9.30 12.57 0.20
CA HIS A 149 8.47 11.40 0.51
C HIS A 149 8.96 10.15 -0.23
N ILE A 150 9.30 10.24 -1.52
CA ILE A 150 9.90 9.13 -2.29
C ILE A 150 11.18 8.61 -1.62
N HIS A 151 12.05 9.50 -1.14
CA HIS A 151 13.25 9.09 -0.41
C HIS A 151 12.93 8.21 0.80
N LYS A 152 11.83 8.49 1.51
CA LYS A 152 11.40 7.68 2.66
C LYS A 152 10.74 6.37 2.25
N VAL A 153 10.05 6.31 1.11
CA VAL A 153 9.57 5.03 0.55
C VAL A 153 10.76 4.08 0.38
N TYR A 154 11.83 4.52 -0.27
CA TYR A 154 13.05 3.72 -0.44
C TYR A 154 13.77 3.39 0.87
N PHE A 155 13.62 4.22 1.90
CA PHE A 155 14.18 3.92 3.22
C PHE A 155 13.44 2.74 3.87
N PHE A 156 12.10 2.78 3.87
CA PHE A 156 11.28 1.74 4.47
C PHE A 156 11.24 0.45 3.65
N GLU A 157 11.40 0.54 2.33
CA GLU A 157 11.61 -0.64 1.48
C GLU A 157 12.86 -1.39 1.89
N LYS A 158 14.03 -0.75 1.91
CA LYS A 158 15.28 -1.38 2.36
C LYS A 158 15.20 -1.94 3.77
N GLU A 159 14.46 -1.27 4.66
CA GLU A 159 14.24 -1.76 6.01
C GLU A 159 13.37 -3.03 6.01
N THR A 160 12.25 -3.02 5.29
CA THR A 160 11.36 -4.17 5.09
C THR A 160 12.14 -5.36 4.53
N ASP A 161 12.97 -5.11 3.53
CA ASP A 161 13.74 -6.11 2.81
C ASP A 161 14.81 -6.78 3.70
N ARG A 162 15.44 -5.97 4.58
CA ARG A 162 16.34 -6.44 5.63
C ARG A 162 15.60 -7.29 6.68
N ILE A 163 14.42 -6.86 7.12
CA ILE A 163 13.60 -7.60 8.10
C ILE A 163 13.15 -8.93 7.48
N ALA A 164 12.62 -8.93 6.26
CA ALA A 164 12.19 -10.11 5.53
C ALA A 164 13.34 -11.11 5.35
N THR A 165 14.54 -10.63 5.01
CA THR A 165 15.72 -11.49 4.89
C THR A 165 16.10 -12.13 6.23
N THR A 166 16.08 -11.34 7.32
CA THR A 166 16.35 -11.86 8.67
C THR A 166 15.32 -12.90 9.10
N LEU A 167 14.04 -12.61 8.89
CA LEU A 167 12.94 -13.52 9.21
C LEU A 167 13.05 -14.84 8.44
N ARG A 168 13.30 -14.78 7.13
CA ARG A 168 13.54 -15.98 6.31
C ARG A 168 14.71 -16.80 6.83
N MET A 169 15.85 -16.17 7.18
CA MET A 169 16.98 -16.89 7.79
C MET A 169 16.58 -17.59 9.10
N LYS A 170 15.82 -16.91 9.97
CA LYS A 170 15.31 -17.49 11.23
C LYS A 170 14.39 -18.70 10.96
N ILE A 171 13.45 -18.58 10.02
CA ILE A 171 12.54 -19.67 9.62
C ILE A 171 13.33 -20.89 9.14
N PHE A 172 14.29 -20.71 8.22
CA PHE A 172 14.99 -21.84 7.60
C PHE A 172 16.02 -22.52 8.52
N ARG A 173 16.55 -21.81 9.52
CA ARG A 173 17.47 -22.37 10.53
C ARG A 173 16.78 -23.15 11.64
N ARG A 174 15.46 -23.00 11.81
CA ARG A 174 14.70 -23.72 12.84
C ARG A 174 14.53 -25.19 12.52
N ASP A 175 14.40 -26.00 13.56
CA ASP A 175 14.03 -27.41 13.44
C ASP A 175 12.51 -27.53 13.28
N MET A 176 12.05 -27.55 12.03
CA MET A 176 10.65 -27.72 11.67
C MET A 176 10.55 -28.32 10.26
N LYS A 177 9.41 -28.95 9.95
CA LYS A 177 9.16 -29.53 8.62
C LYS A 177 9.31 -28.48 7.52
N LEU A 178 9.89 -28.87 6.38
CA LEU A 178 10.07 -27.99 5.24
C LEU A 178 8.77 -27.33 4.78
N SER A 179 7.64 -28.06 4.81
CA SER A 179 6.32 -27.50 4.47
C SER A 179 5.95 -26.29 5.33
N ARG A 180 6.21 -26.35 6.65
CA ARG A 180 5.97 -25.22 7.56
C ARG A 180 6.92 -24.06 7.28
N LYS A 181 8.19 -24.34 6.95
CA LYS A 181 9.15 -23.30 6.55
C LYS A 181 8.72 -22.57 5.28
N MET A 182 8.27 -23.32 4.28
CA MET A 182 7.79 -22.77 3.02
C MET A 182 6.55 -21.91 3.24
N HIS A 183 5.59 -22.40 4.02
CA HIS A 183 4.39 -21.63 4.35
C HIS A 183 4.73 -20.30 5.05
N LEU A 184 5.56 -20.33 6.09
CA LEU A 184 5.98 -19.10 6.80
C LEU A 184 6.79 -18.14 5.91
N ARG A 185 7.59 -18.67 4.98
CA ARG A 185 8.29 -17.85 3.98
C ARG A 185 7.27 -17.14 3.08
N ASP A 186 6.28 -17.86 2.57
CA ASP A 186 5.30 -17.31 1.63
C ASP A 186 4.44 -16.24 2.32
N VAL A 187 4.03 -16.49 3.57
CA VAL A 187 3.36 -15.49 4.44
C VAL A 187 4.23 -14.23 4.61
N ALA A 188 5.53 -14.39 4.88
CA ALA A 188 6.44 -13.25 5.02
C ALA A 188 6.60 -12.47 3.71
N VAL A 189 6.65 -13.16 2.56
CA VAL A 189 6.70 -12.51 1.24
C VAL A 189 5.44 -11.68 1.01
N ASN A 190 4.27 -12.21 1.34
CA ASN A 190 3.00 -11.50 1.11
C ASN A 190 2.86 -10.26 1.98
N VAL A 191 3.30 -10.31 3.24
CA VAL A 191 3.34 -9.12 4.12
C VAL A 191 4.29 -8.05 3.57
N ALA A 192 5.46 -8.46 3.05
CA ALA A 192 6.46 -7.54 2.49
C ALA A 192 6.01 -6.89 1.16
N LYS A 193 5.13 -7.55 0.40
CA LYS A 193 4.69 -7.14 -0.94
C LYS A 193 4.11 -5.71 -0.97
N ILE A 194 3.51 -5.22 0.11
CA ILE A 194 3.05 -3.82 0.21
C ILE A 194 4.21 -2.84 -0.03
N SER A 195 5.39 -3.15 0.52
CA SER A 195 6.57 -2.31 0.35
C SER A 195 7.14 -2.36 -1.07
N ASP A 196 7.14 -3.55 -1.68
CA ASP A 196 7.61 -3.75 -3.05
C ASP A 196 6.75 -2.95 -4.03
N GLU A 197 5.42 -3.04 -3.90
CA GLU A 197 4.51 -2.22 -4.71
C GLU A 197 4.68 -0.73 -4.42
N ALA A 198 4.94 -0.36 -3.16
CA ALA A 198 5.18 1.03 -2.82
C ALA A 198 6.40 1.61 -3.54
N GLU A 199 7.49 0.84 -3.63
CA GLU A 199 8.69 1.18 -4.41
C GLU A 199 8.37 1.30 -5.90
N ASN A 200 7.68 0.31 -6.47
CA ASN A 200 7.31 0.29 -7.89
C ASN A 200 6.53 1.56 -8.30
N VAL A 201 5.59 2.00 -7.45
CA VAL A 201 4.82 3.23 -7.71
C VAL A 201 5.68 4.46 -7.50
N ALA A 202 6.56 4.48 -6.48
CA ALA A 202 7.46 5.60 -6.22
C ALA A 202 8.42 5.86 -7.40
N ASP A 203 8.94 4.82 -8.04
CA ASP A 203 9.77 4.92 -9.24
C ASP A 203 9.03 5.60 -10.40
N ARG A 204 7.78 5.21 -10.63
CA ARG A 204 6.91 5.83 -11.64
C ARG A 204 6.61 7.28 -11.30
N LEU A 205 6.27 7.55 -10.04
CA LEU A 205 5.98 8.88 -9.54
C LEU A 205 7.18 9.82 -9.68
N SER A 206 8.40 9.32 -9.48
CA SER A 206 9.65 10.06 -9.72
C SER A 206 9.75 10.49 -11.19
N ILE A 207 9.48 9.59 -12.14
CA ILE A 207 9.47 9.89 -13.57
C ILE A 207 8.40 10.93 -13.91
N TYR A 208 7.17 10.77 -13.41
CA TYR A 208 6.07 11.72 -13.62
C TYR A 208 6.41 13.11 -13.07
N THR A 209 7.07 13.17 -11.92
CA THR A 209 7.52 14.42 -11.30
C THR A 209 8.56 15.13 -12.15
N ILE A 210 9.53 14.40 -12.73
CA ILE A 210 10.53 14.97 -13.64
C ILE A 210 9.85 15.55 -14.87
N LYS A 211 8.96 14.79 -15.53
CA LYS A 211 8.23 15.26 -16.73
C LYS A 211 7.47 16.55 -16.47
N ARG A 212 6.86 16.69 -15.29
CA ARG A 212 6.08 17.88 -14.91
C ARG A 212 6.93 19.09 -14.49
N SER A 213 8.20 18.87 -14.17
CA SER A 213 9.12 19.94 -13.74
C SER A 213 9.86 20.61 -14.90
N ILE A 214 9.71 20.08 -16.12
CA ILE A 214 10.27 20.61 -17.38
C ILE A 214 9.18 21.41 -18.09
#